data_AF-A0A7V0PK26-F1
#
_entry.id   AF-A0A7V0PK26-F1
#
_cell.length_a   1.000
_cell.length_b   1.000
_cell.length_c   1.000
_cell.angle_alpha   90.00
_cell.angle_beta   90.00
_cell.angle_gamma   90.00
#
_symmetry.space_group_name_H-M   'P 1'
#
loop_
_entity.id
_entity.type
_entity.pdbx_description
1 polymer ?
#
loop_
_entity_poly.entity_id
_entity_poly.type
_entity_poly.pdbx_seq_one_letter_code
_entity_poly.pdbx_strand_id
1 'polypeptide(L)'
;KDVRLVLYTSGKVGEPANIAARYSGVQLGFALGASVELNFAKVKQDGTGVVSYYRADGDGNWRYASSITTLLSRKAVVGDVVEFEIPFKELGIEPGKSVTLGLTLEEEGKLRGRAPARPALAQVPTLVQGKEIFSMTDPAGDDNGPGTYTYPTNKVFAQKGLFDLIKYTVYDAGKNWQLAFDFTALPNPWNGPQGFSHPIILLFMDVEDGGRTDLPKGAEAAQVQFDPDHPWDVFVRIAGWPAYGRHLWTADGKGPTLVGVASDPKKGRIIVTIPKSIVPNITGWHYILVGSQDGYGKDYIRALGPKAGEWSGGGCPDPMWAPQIYDYLAPSDHTQAQILGSYSAQGRHFVTLIPVQVEPAR
;
A
#
# COMPACT_ATOMS: atom_id res chain seq x y z
N LYS A 1 -3.19 8.35 43.07
CA LYS A 1 -2.03 7.41 43.09
C LYS A 1 -1.11 7.82 41.95
N ASP A 2 0.21 7.73 42.12
CA ASP A 2 1.19 8.12 41.09
C ASP A 2 1.31 7.05 40.00
N VAL A 3 0.18 6.78 39.35
CA VAL A 3 0.05 5.84 38.25
C VAL A 3 0.08 6.64 36.95
N ARG A 4 0.74 6.10 35.92
CA ARG A 4 0.83 6.71 34.59
C ARG A 4 0.35 5.73 33.54
N LEU A 5 -0.46 6.21 32.61
CA LEU A 5 -0.73 5.52 31.36
C LEU A 5 0.30 6.02 30.34
N VAL A 6 1.12 5.13 29.79
CA VAL A 6 2.23 5.50 28.90
C VAL A 6 2.15 4.73 27.59
N LEU A 7 2.03 5.46 26.48
CA LEU A 7 2.19 4.91 25.13
C LEU A 7 3.65 5.06 24.71
N TYR A 8 4.30 3.95 24.41
CA TYR A 8 5.64 3.90 23.81
C TYR A 8 5.54 3.66 22.31
N THR A 9 6.41 4.35 21.55
CA THR A 9 6.52 4.17 20.10
C THR A 9 7.96 3.98 19.67
N SER A 10 8.18 3.23 18.59
CA SER A 10 9.49 3.18 17.93
C SER A 10 9.85 4.54 17.35
N GLY A 11 11.13 4.91 17.38
CA GLY A 11 11.66 6.11 16.72
C GLY A 11 11.97 5.86 15.23
N LYS A 12 12.50 6.89 14.55
CA LYS A 12 13.02 6.69 13.19
C LYS A 12 14.28 5.84 13.22
N VAL A 13 14.59 5.19 12.09
CA VAL A 13 15.83 4.44 11.95
C VAL A 13 17.02 5.38 12.17
N GLY A 14 17.91 5.02 13.09
CA GLY A 14 19.09 5.81 13.45
C GLY A 14 18.87 6.85 14.56
N GLU A 15 17.64 7.06 15.03
CA GLU A 15 17.40 7.91 16.21
C GLU A 15 17.72 7.16 17.52
N PRO A 16 18.12 7.88 18.59
CA PRO A 16 18.31 7.27 19.90
C PRO A 16 17.05 6.58 20.42
N ALA A 17 17.23 5.43 21.07
CA ALA A 17 16.13 4.65 21.61
C ALA A 17 16.53 3.93 22.91
N ASN A 18 15.60 3.84 23.85
CA ASN A 18 15.76 3.11 25.09
C ASN A 18 15.25 1.67 24.94
N ILE A 19 15.68 0.76 25.81
CA ILE A 19 15.27 -0.66 25.79
C ILE A 19 14.26 -1.02 26.89
N ALA A 20 14.07 -0.13 27.86
CA ALA A 20 13.24 -0.34 29.04
C ALA A 20 12.23 0.80 29.19
N ALA A 21 11.03 0.44 29.63
CA ALA A 21 9.98 1.39 29.95
C ALA A 21 10.42 2.32 31.08
N ARG A 22 9.96 3.57 31.01
CA ARG A 22 10.46 4.71 31.79
C ARG A 22 10.29 4.54 33.30
N TYR A 23 9.16 3.99 33.76
CA TYR A 23 8.83 3.95 35.19
C TYR A 23 8.97 2.54 35.74
N SER A 24 8.51 1.55 34.98
CA SER A 24 8.55 0.15 35.39
C SER A 24 9.88 -0.56 35.13
N GLY A 25 10.72 -0.02 34.23
CA GLY A 25 11.99 -0.63 33.83
C GLY A 25 11.86 -1.91 33.00
N VAL A 26 10.63 -2.32 32.63
CA VAL A 26 10.40 -3.55 31.89
C VAL A 26 10.71 -3.38 30.41
N GLN A 27 11.23 -4.44 29.78
CA GLN A 27 11.44 -4.45 28.33
C GLN A 27 10.14 -4.80 27.62
N LEU A 28 9.77 -3.99 26.63
CA LEU A 28 8.53 -4.18 25.87
C LEU A 28 8.71 -5.03 24.61
N GLY A 29 9.94 -5.40 24.27
CA GLY A 29 10.26 -6.22 23.10
C GLY A 29 10.46 -5.42 21.80
N PHE A 30 10.71 -4.11 21.90
CA PHE A 30 11.12 -3.25 20.79
C PHE A 30 11.89 -2.03 21.32
N ALA A 31 12.63 -1.34 20.45
CA ALA A 31 13.35 -0.12 20.79
C ALA A 31 12.36 1.06 20.99
N LEU A 32 12.47 1.76 22.11
CA LEU A 32 11.56 2.81 22.54
C LEU A 32 12.15 4.18 22.19
N GLY A 33 11.70 4.80 21.10
CA GLY A 33 12.18 6.12 20.67
C GLY A 33 11.40 7.28 21.31
N ALA A 34 10.13 7.04 21.64
CA ALA A 34 9.23 8.07 22.15
C ALA A 34 8.27 7.50 23.22
N SER A 35 7.85 8.36 24.14
CA SER A 35 6.77 8.07 25.08
C SER A 35 5.78 9.23 25.20
N VAL A 36 4.50 8.89 25.27
CA VAL A 36 3.39 9.81 25.51
C VAL A 36 2.67 9.36 26.77
N GLU A 37 2.59 10.22 27.78
CA GLU A 37 2.10 9.84 29.10
C GLU A 37 0.99 10.74 29.62
N LEU A 38 0.03 10.11 30.33
CA LEU A 38 -0.92 10.77 31.20
C LEU A 38 -0.63 10.36 32.65
N ASN A 39 -0.31 11.33 33.52
CA ASN A 39 -0.19 11.09 34.95
C ASN A 39 -1.55 11.27 35.65
N PHE A 40 -2.12 10.19 36.17
CA PHE A 40 -3.42 10.22 36.85
C PHE A 40 -3.44 11.08 38.12
N ALA A 41 -2.30 11.29 38.77
CA ALA A 41 -2.20 12.20 39.92
C ALA A 41 -2.34 13.68 39.52
N LYS A 42 -2.17 14.00 38.23
CA LYS A 42 -2.30 15.36 37.69
C LYS A 42 -3.63 15.60 36.94
N VAL A 43 -4.52 14.61 36.91
CA VAL A 43 -5.86 14.76 36.34
C VAL A 43 -6.75 15.49 37.34
N LYS A 44 -7.40 16.56 36.90
CA LYS A 44 -8.33 17.35 37.71
C LYS A 44 -9.66 16.63 37.89
N GLN A 45 -10.46 17.07 38.86
CA GLN A 45 -11.78 16.48 39.16
C GLN A 45 -12.75 16.52 37.97
N ASP A 46 -12.62 17.50 37.08
CA ASP A 46 -13.44 17.61 35.86
C ASP A 46 -13.00 16.66 34.73
N GLY A 47 -11.94 15.87 34.95
CA GLY A 47 -11.35 14.94 33.98
C GLY A 47 -10.29 15.55 33.06
N THR A 48 -9.96 16.84 33.23
CA THR A 48 -8.92 17.50 32.43
C THR A 48 -7.53 17.12 32.94
N GLY A 49 -6.60 16.88 32.00
CA GLY A 49 -5.23 16.47 32.32
C GLY A 49 -4.29 16.82 31.19
N VAL A 50 -3.00 16.94 31.52
CA VAL A 50 -1.94 17.19 30.52
C VAL A 50 -1.35 15.86 30.09
N VAL A 51 -1.30 15.65 28.77
CA VAL A 51 -0.56 14.55 28.17
C VAL A 51 0.79 15.07 27.70
N SER A 52 1.85 14.47 28.22
CA SER A 52 3.23 14.90 27.99
C SER A 52 3.95 13.96 27.04
N TYR A 53 4.73 14.53 26.13
CA TYR A 53 5.50 13.81 25.14
C TYR A 53 7.00 13.91 25.43
N TYR A 54 7.68 12.77 25.37
CA TYR A 54 9.11 12.63 25.63
C TYR A 54 9.79 11.85 24.52
N ARG A 55 11.04 12.18 24.25
CA ARG A 55 11.94 11.41 23.38
C ARG A 55 12.99 10.68 24.20
N ALA A 56 13.34 9.47 23.78
CA ALA A 56 14.48 8.78 24.33
C ALA A 56 15.78 9.49 23.94
N ASP A 57 16.79 9.41 24.79
CA ASP A 57 18.14 9.87 24.45
C ASP A 57 19.13 8.74 24.19
N GLY A 58 18.71 7.48 24.36
CA GLY A 58 19.52 6.29 24.10
C GLY A 58 20.26 5.77 25.32
N ASP A 59 20.34 6.56 26.40
CA ASP A 59 21.07 6.21 27.62
C ASP A 59 20.13 5.81 28.77
N GLY A 60 18.88 5.45 28.43
CA GLY A 60 17.84 5.11 29.40
C GLY A 60 17.07 6.32 29.95
N ASN A 61 17.47 7.55 29.59
CA ASN A 61 16.79 8.76 30.01
C ASN A 61 15.77 9.24 28.97
N TRP A 62 14.92 10.16 29.40
CA TRP A 62 13.79 10.68 28.61
C TRP A 62 13.78 12.20 28.64
N ARG A 63 13.90 12.82 27.48
CA ARG A 63 13.89 14.27 27.29
C ARG A 63 12.48 14.74 27.00
N TYR A 64 12.00 15.71 27.77
CA TYR A 64 10.71 16.34 27.50
C TYR A 64 10.77 17.05 26.14
N ALA A 65 9.80 16.75 25.28
CA ALA A 65 9.71 17.32 23.95
C ALA A 65 8.60 18.38 23.87
N SER A 66 7.38 18.00 24.23
CA SER A 66 6.23 18.92 24.25
C SER A 66 5.14 18.42 25.19
N SER A 67 4.19 19.30 25.51
CA SER A 67 2.86 18.87 25.95
C SER A 67 2.00 18.81 24.70
N ILE A 68 1.18 17.77 24.55
CA ILE A 68 0.38 17.61 23.33
C ILE A 68 -0.69 18.71 23.30
N THR A 69 -0.49 19.67 22.40
CA THR A 69 -1.22 20.95 22.33
C THR A 69 -2.71 20.79 22.05
N THR A 70 -3.14 19.66 21.46
CA THR A 70 -4.54 19.36 21.13
C THR A 70 -5.44 19.14 22.33
N LEU A 71 -4.89 19.10 23.55
CA LEU A 71 -5.62 18.88 24.80
C LEU A 71 -5.81 20.13 25.65
N LEU A 72 -5.51 21.33 25.15
CA LEU A 72 -5.74 22.57 25.90
C LEU A 72 -7.21 22.80 26.30
N SER A 73 -8.16 21.93 25.91
CA SER A 73 -9.59 22.05 26.27
C SER A 73 -10.41 20.74 26.33
N ARG A 74 -9.81 19.54 26.25
CA ARG A 74 -10.57 18.26 26.24
C ARG A 74 -10.39 17.46 27.55
N LYS A 75 -11.44 16.78 28.00
CA LYS A 75 -11.36 15.81 29.11
C LYS A 75 -10.50 14.64 28.66
N ALA A 76 -9.41 14.37 29.37
CA ALA A 76 -8.56 13.22 29.12
C ALA A 76 -9.11 11.94 29.78
N VAL A 77 -9.96 12.11 30.80
CA VAL A 77 -10.63 11.03 31.53
C VAL A 77 -12.12 11.31 31.64
N VAL A 78 -12.95 10.34 31.28
CA VAL A 78 -14.42 10.38 31.43
C VAL A 78 -14.89 9.06 32.00
N GLY A 79 -15.23 9.04 33.30
CA GLY A 79 -15.54 7.80 34.01
C GLY A 79 -14.34 6.84 33.99
N ASP A 80 -14.54 5.66 33.43
CA ASP A 80 -13.51 4.61 33.31
C ASP A 80 -12.73 4.68 31.97
N VAL A 81 -12.97 5.70 31.14
CA VAL A 81 -12.34 5.84 29.82
C VAL A 81 -11.27 6.93 29.86
N VAL A 82 -10.10 6.59 29.32
CA VAL A 82 -9.04 7.56 29.01
C VAL A 82 -8.99 7.76 27.51
N GLU A 83 -9.11 9.01 27.05
CA GLU A 83 -9.08 9.35 25.63
C GLU A 83 -8.22 10.59 25.41
N PHE A 84 -7.28 10.50 24.48
CA PHE A 84 -6.52 11.65 23.99
C PHE A 84 -6.06 11.41 22.56
N GLU A 85 -5.95 12.49 21.82
CA GLU A 85 -5.50 12.48 20.42
C GLU A 85 -4.02 12.86 20.35
N ILE A 86 -3.22 12.04 19.67
CA ILE A 86 -1.81 12.32 19.41
C ILE A 86 -1.63 12.57 17.91
N PRO A 87 -1.31 13.79 17.47
CA PRO A 87 -0.97 14.03 16.07
C PRO A 87 0.30 13.26 15.69
N PHE A 88 0.27 12.50 14.59
CA PHE A 88 1.44 11.71 14.13
C PHE A 88 2.71 12.54 13.96
N LYS A 89 2.57 13.82 13.56
CA LYS A 89 3.70 14.76 13.45
C LYS A 89 4.46 14.97 14.76
N GLU A 90 3.78 14.93 15.91
CA GLU A 90 4.41 15.08 17.23
C GLU A 90 5.32 13.88 17.52
N LEU A 91 4.84 12.68 17.16
CA LEU A 91 5.59 11.43 17.27
C LEU A 91 6.69 11.29 16.20
N GLY A 92 6.82 12.25 15.28
CA GLY A 92 7.74 12.15 14.15
C GLY A 92 7.40 11.00 13.19
N ILE A 93 6.16 10.51 13.21
CA ILE A 93 5.72 9.42 12.35
C ILE A 93 5.27 10.00 11.01
N GLU A 94 5.85 9.50 9.93
CA GLU A 94 5.54 9.93 8.57
C GLU A 94 4.43 9.05 7.96
N PRO A 95 3.51 9.61 7.17
CA PRO A 95 2.55 8.83 6.38
C PRO A 95 3.25 7.74 5.55
N GLY A 96 2.65 6.55 5.47
CA GLY A 96 3.20 5.42 4.73
C GLY A 96 4.36 4.70 5.42
N LYS A 97 4.72 5.09 6.65
CA LYS A 97 5.69 4.37 7.49
C LYS A 97 4.97 3.51 8.51
N SER A 98 5.67 2.47 8.97
CA SER A 98 5.22 1.67 10.10
C SER A 98 5.80 2.21 11.40
N VAL A 99 5.03 2.08 12.49
CA VAL A 99 5.45 2.39 13.85
C VAL A 99 5.10 1.20 14.74
N THR A 100 6.03 0.80 15.60
CA THR A 100 5.74 -0.19 16.65
C THR A 100 5.25 0.53 17.89
N LEU A 101 4.17 0.04 18.50
CA LEU A 101 3.46 0.67 19.61
C LEU A 101 3.30 -0.31 20.78
N GLY A 102 3.35 0.22 22.00
CA GLY A 102 2.97 -0.51 23.21
C GLY A 102 2.43 0.46 24.27
N LEU A 103 1.31 0.12 24.90
CA LEU A 103 0.69 0.89 25.97
C LEU A 103 0.92 0.18 27.30
N THR A 104 1.25 0.94 28.34
CA THR A 104 1.50 0.42 29.68
C THR A 104 0.77 1.26 30.73
N LEU A 105 0.45 0.61 31.84
CA LEU A 105 0.02 1.25 33.07
C LEU A 105 1.12 1.03 34.09
N GLU A 106 1.76 2.09 34.57
CA GLU A 106 3.01 2.01 35.33
C GLU A 106 2.97 2.84 36.61
N GLU A 107 3.71 2.35 37.60
CA GLU A 107 4.19 3.08 38.77
C GLU A 107 5.71 2.93 38.82
N GLU A 108 6.39 3.71 39.65
CA GLU A 108 7.84 3.59 39.85
C GLU A 108 8.21 2.15 40.25
N GLY A 109 9.09 1.52 39.46
CA GLY A 109 9.55 0.14 39.64
C GLY A 109 8.51 -0.95 39.38
N LYS A 110 7.30 -0.62 38.89
CA LYS A 110 6.21 -1.59 38.76
C LYS A 110 5.34 -1.40 37.52
N LEU A 111 5.25 -2.45 36.70
CA LEU A 111 4.25 -2.58 35.64
C LEU A 111 2.92 -3.09 36.23
N ARG A 112 1.83 -2.34 36.05
CA ARG A 112 0.47 -2.74 36.46
C ARG A 112 -0.28 -3.48 35.36
N GLY A 113 0.00 -3.14 34.10
CA GLY A 113 -0.63 -3.76 32.94
C GLY A 113 -0.02 -3.27 31.64
N ARG A 114 -0.27 -4.00 30.54
CA ARG A 114 0.15 -3.61 29.19
C ARG A 114 -0.87 -4.04 28.15
N ALA A 115 -0.96 -3.26 27.08
CA ALA A 115 -1.79 -3.55 25.91
C ALA A 115 -1.08 -3.07 24.63
N PRO A 116 -1.08 -3.85 23.54
CA PRO A 116 -1.43 -5.27 23.51
C PRO A 116 -0.43 -6.10 24.34
N ALA A 117 -0.70 -7.40 24.51
CA ALA A 117 0.22 -8.30 25.22
C ALA A 117 1.61 -8.40 24.56
N ARG A 118 1.69 -8.11 23.25
CA ARG A 118 2.92 -7.95 22.46
C ARG A 118 2.86 -6.60 21.73
N PRO A 119 3.99 -6.02 21.34
CA PRO A 119 4.00 -4.78 20.57
C PRO A 119 3.16 -4.91 19.29
N ALA A 120 2.42 -3.85 18.97
CA ALA A 120 1.65 -3.76 17.74
C ALA A 120 2.45 -3.00 16.68
N LEU A 121 2.61 -3.57 15.49
CA LEU A 121 3.07 -2.84 14.32
C LEU A 121 1.86 -2.15 13.69
N ALA A 122 1.83 -0.83 13.73
CA ALA A 122 0.81 -0.02 13.07
C ALA A 122 1.38 0.56 11.78
N GLN A 123 0.62 0.45 10.69
CA GLN A 123 0.92 1.15 9.44
C GLN A 123 0.18 2.48 9.42
N VAL A 124 0.91 3.56 9.23
CA VAL A 124 0.30 4.88 9.10
C VAL A 124 -0.18 5.03 7.65
N PRO A 125 -1.47 5.31 7.42
CA PRO A 125 -1.99 5.48 6.08
C PRO A 125 -1.21 6.55 5.31
N THR A 126 -0.90 6.27 4.05
CA THR A 126 -0.44 7.31 3.13
C THR A 126 -1.65 8.13 2.72
N LEU A 127 -1.53 9.45 2.82
CA LEU A 127 -2.55 10.35 2.29
C LEU A 127 -2.29 10.60 0.81
N VAL A 128 -3.36 10.58 0.01
CA VAL A 128 -3.32 11.19 -1.32
C VAL A 128 -3.07 12.68 -1.14
N GLN A 129 -2.08 13.19 -1.85
CA GLN A 129 -1.62 14.57 -1.80
C GLN A 129 -1.46 15.11 -3.22
N GLY A 130 -1.44 16.43 -3.33
CA GLY A 130 -1.18 17.09 -4.59
C GLY A 130 -2.43 17.42 -5.40
N LYS A 131 -2.21 18.00 -6.58
CA LYS A 131 -3.27 18.36 -7.52
C LYS A 131 -3.60 17.13 -8.38
N GLU A 132 -4.87 16.76 -8.46
CA GLU A 132 -5.33 15.77 -9.43
C GLU A 132 -5.08 16.30 -10.84
N ILE A 133 -4.36 15.55 -11.67
CA ILE A 133 -4.10 15.91 -13.06
C ILE A 133 -4.84 15.01 -14.03
N PHE A 134 -5.05 13.74 -13.68
CA PHE A 134 -5.78 12.81 -14.53
C PHE A 134 -6.61 11.87 -13.67
N SER A 135 -7.79 11.50 -14.15
CA SER A 135 -8.65 10.52 -13.51
C SER A 135 -9.49 9.78 -14.54
N MET A 136 -9.54 8.45 -14.44
CA MET A 136 -10.32 7.59 -15.30
C MET A 136 -11.01 6.52 -14.47
N THR A 137 -12.28 6.27 -14.80
CA THR A 137 -13.10 5.21 -14.19
C THR A 137 -12.99 3.96 -15.04
N ASP A 138 -13.01 2.81 -14.39
CA ASP A 138 -13.03 1.49 -15.01
C ASP A 138 -14.38 0.81 -14.70
N PRO A 139 -14.99 0.03 -15.62
CA PRO A 139 -16.29 -0.57 -15.39
C PRO A 139 -16.27 -1.64 -14.28
N ALA A 140 -16.91 -1.37 -13.15
CA ALA A 140 -16.97 -2.36 -12.06
C ALA A 140 -17.55 -3.73 -12.49
N GLY A 141 -16.91 -4.80 -12.06
CA GLY A 141 -17.31 -6.19 -12.28
C GLY A 141 -16.84 -6.80 -13.58
N ASP A 142 -15.79 -6.23 -14.21
CA ASP A 142 -15.16 -6.76 -15.42
C ASP A 142 -13.82 -7.46 -15.15
N ASP A 143 -13.57 -7.87 -13.90
CA ASP A 143 -12.45 -8.69 -13.44
C ASP A 143 -12.49 -10.16 -13.89
N ASN A 144 -12.88 -10.38 -15.16
CA ASN A 144 -13.06 -11.67 -15.82
C ASN A 144 -12.25 -11.78 -17.14
N GLY A 145 -11.22 -10.94 -17.31
CA GLY A 145 -10.26 -10.98 -18.41
C GLY A 145 -10.94 -10.78 -19.77
N PRO A 146 -10.76 -11.70 -20.74
CA PRO A 146 -11.51 -11.72 -22.00
C PRO A 146 -13.04 -11.94 -21.87
N GLY A 147 -13.59 -11.96 -20.65
CA GLY A 147 -15.02 -12.18 -20.37
C GLY A 147 -15.36 -13.57 -19.84
N THR A 148 -14.38 -14.47 -19.71
CA THR A 148 -14.62 -15.88 -19.34
C THR A 148 -13.95 -16.32 -18.05
N TYR A 149 -13.06 -15.51 -17.48
CA TYR A 149 -12.22 -15.95 -16.36
C TYR A 149 -13.00 -16.06 -15.06
N THR A 150 -12.57 -17.00 -14.22
CA THR A 150 -13.15 -17.24 -12.91
C THR A 150 -12.06 -17.34 -11.87
N TYR A 151 -12.34 -16.82 -10.67
CA TYR A 151 -11.41 -16.83 -9.55
C TYR A 151 -11.02 -18.26 -9.10
N PRO A 152 -9.91 -18.40 -8.37
CA PRO A 152 -9.61 -19.65 -7.68
C PRO A 152 -10.70 -20.02 -6.67
N THR A 153 -10.86 -21.31 -6.42
CA THR A 153 -11.96 -21.83 -5.59
C THR A 153 -11.71 -21.77 -4.10
N ASN A 154 -10.48 -21.48 -3.64
CA ASN A 154 -10.21 -21.33 -2.21
C ASN A 154 -11.00 -20.15 -1.62
N LYS A 155 -11.51 -20.31 -0.40
CA LYS A 155 -12.34 -19.33 0.31
C LYS A 155 -11.74 -17.93 0.44
N VAL A 156 -10.41 -17.80 0.43
CA VAL A 156 -9.74 -16.48 0.48
C VAL A 156 -10.04 -15.63 -0.75
N PHE A 157 -10.41 -16.26 -1.87
CA PHE A 157 -10.87 -15.61 -3.10
C PHE A 157 -12.40 -15.53 -3.20
N ALA A 158 -13.18 -15.88 -2.17
CA ALA A 158 -14.64 -15.92 -2.26
C ALA A 158 -15.29 -14.52 -2.36
N GLN A 159 -14.59 -13.49 -1.89
CA GLN A 159 -15.03 -12.11 -2.06
C GLN A 159 -14.87 -11.70 -3.53
N LYS A 160 -15.91 -11.07 -4.10
CA LYS A 160 -15.87 -10.55 -5.47
C LYS A 160 -15.10 -9.23 -5.54
N GLY A 161 -14.54 -8.91 -6.70
CA GLY A 161 -13.88 -7.64 -6.96
C GLY A 161 -12.48 -7.50 -6.36
N LEU A 162 -11.78 -8.63 -6.14
CA LEU A 162 -10.41 -8.64 -5.61
C LEU A 162 -9.37 -8.18 -6.63
N PHE A 163 -9.69 -8.30 -7.92
CA PHE A 163 -8.86 -7.88 -9.04
C PHE A 163 -9.53 -6.78 -9.89
N ASP A 164 -10.73 -6.35 -9.50
CA ASP A 164 -11.59 -5.35 -10.16
C ASP A 164 -11.14 -3.93 -9.81
N LEU A 165 -10.33 -3.36 -10.70
CA LEU A 165 -9.99 -1.95 -10.72
C LEU A 165 -11.26 -1.18 -11.09
N ILE A 166 -11.52 -0.07 -10.40
CA ILE A 166 -12.69 0.77 -10.67
C ILE A 166 -12.29 2.21 -10.96
N LYS A 167 -11.05 2.59 -10.61
CA LYS A 167 -10.54 3.93 -10.85
C LYS A 167 -9.03 3.99 -10.83
N TYR A 168 -8.48 4.71 -11.80
CA TYR A 168 -7.09 5.13 -11.83
C TYR A 168 -7.00 6.65 -11.76
N THR A 169 -6.15 7.20 -10.89
CA THR A 169 -5.99 8.65 -10.73
C THR A 169 -4.52 9.03 -10.53
N VAL A 170 -4.10 10.11 -11.18
CA VAL A 170 -2.74 10.65 -11.13
C VAL A 170 -2.75 12.02 -10.46
N TYR A 171 -1.85 12.21 -9.50
CA TYR A 171 -1.68 13.44 -8.76
C TYR A 171 -0.27 14.00 -8.90
N ASP A 172 -0.16 15.30 -9.13
CA ASP A 172 1.08 16.05 -8.96
C ASP A 172 1.27 16.41 -7.47
N ALA A 173 2.12 15.64 -6.79
CA ALA A 173 2.44 15.78 -5.37
C ALA A 173 3.82 16.43 -5.15
N GLY A 174 4.12 17.50 -5.89
CA GLY A 174 5.34 18.30 -5.72
C GLY A 174 6.58 17.60 -6.27
N LYS A 175 7.41 16.99 -5.40
CA LYS A 175 8.61 16.23 -5.81
C LYS A 175 8.31 14.80 -6.29
N ASN A 176 7.07 14.36 -6.13
CA ASN A 176 6.63 13.01 -6.49
C ASN A 176 5.37 13.08 -7.36
N TRP A 177 5.17 12.03 -8.16
CA TRP A 177 3.86 11.63 -8.64
C TRP A 177 3.22 10.71 -7.61
N GLN A 178 1.91 10.87 -7.39
CA GLN A 178 1.12 9.88 -6.67
C GLN A 178 0.09 9.28 -7.62
N LEU A 179 0.07 7.95 -7.68
CA LEU A 179 -0.87 7.17 -8.49
C LEU A 179 -1.80 6.44 -7.53
N ALA A 180 -3.11 6.62 -7.69
CA ALA A 180 -4.12 5.91 -6.92
C ALA A 180 -4.83 4.89 -7.81
N PHE A 181 -4.92 3.66 -7.31
CA PHE A 181 -5.66 2.55 -7.91
C PHE A 181 -6.75 2.16 -6.92
N ASP A 182 -8.01 2.40 -7.28
CA ASP A 182 -9.16 2.03 -6.47
C ASP A 182 -9.72 0.70 -6.97
N PHE A 183 -9.98 -0.20 -6.05
CA PHE A 183 -10.55 -1.53 -6.28
C PHE A 183 -11.90 -1.67 -5.60
N THR A 184 -12.75 -2.53 -6.15
CA THR A 184 -14.01 -2.92 -5.50
C THR A 184 -13.77 -3.57 -4.14
N ALA A 185 -12.74 -4.41 -4.01
CA ALA A 185 -12.37 -5.06 -2.76
C ALA A 185 -10.85 -5.21 -2.60
N LEU A 186 -10.32 -4.78 -1.45
CA LEU A 186 -8.88 -4.86 -1.15
C LEU A 186 -8.58 -5.50 0.22
N PRO A 187 -8.99 -6.76 0.49
CA PRO A 187 -8.72 -7.41 1.76
C PRO A 187 -7.25 -7.86 1.87
N ASN A 188 -6.85 -8.16 3.11
CA ASN A 188 -5.48 -8.59 3.43
C ASN A 188 -5.40 -9.89 4.26
N PRO A 189 -6.02 -11.01 3.84
CA PRO A 189 -6.05 -12.25 4.63
C PRO A 189 -4.67 -12.87 4.89
N TRP A 190 -3.66 -12.57 4.08
CA TRP A 190 -2.29 -13.08 4.26
C TRP A 190 -1.36 -12.10 4.96
N ASN A 191 -1.88 -11.00 5.51
CA ASN A 191 -1.09 -9.96 6.18
C ASN A 191 0.07 -9.45 5.30
N GLY A 192 -0.22 -9.21 4.03
CA GLY A 192 0.67 -8.56 3.07
C GLY A 192 1.22 -7.25 3.65
N PRO A 193 2.55 -7.04 3.65
CA PRO A 193 3.18 -5.88 4.28
C PRO A 193 2.82 -4.52 3.69
N GLN A 194 2.14 -4.42 2.55
CA GLN A 194 1.62 -3.15 2.02
C GLN A 194 0.13 -2.94 2.30
N GLY A 195 -0.49 -3.82 3.10
CA GLY A 195 -1.88 -3.70 3.54
C GLY A 195 -2.90 -4.39 2.62
N PHE A 196 -2.46 -5.11 1.59
CA PHE A 196 -3.32 -5.89 0.69
C PHE A 196 -2.65 -7.21 0.29
N SER A 197 -3.46 -8.18 -0.16
CA SER A 197 -3.02 -9.55 -0.41
C SER A 197 -3.12 -10.02 -1.86
N HIS A 198 -4.25 -9.76 -2.52
CA HIS A 198 -4.62 -10.48 -3.75
C HIS A 198 -4.11 -9.88 -5.06
N PRO A 199 -4.31 -8.58 -5.36
CA PRO A 199 -3.93 -8.06 -6.66
C PRO A 199 -2.42 -7.89 -6.79
N ILE A 200 -1.93 -8.11 -8.01
CA ILE A 200 -0.63 -7.62 -8.48
C ILE A 200 -0.89 -6.72 -9.70
N ILE A 201 -0.42 -5.48 -9.65
CA ILE A 201 -0.61 -4.51 -10.73
C ILE A 201 0.67 -4.42 -11.53
N LEU A 202 0.55 -4.51 -12.85
CA LEU A 202 1.60 -4.22 -13.81
C LEU A 202 1.25 -2.90 -14.50
N LEU A 203 2.01 -1.86 -14.19
CA LEU A 203 1.88 -0.55 -14.82
C LEU A 203 3.03 -0.37 -15.81
N PHE A 204 2.70 -0.13 -17.07
CA PHE A 204 3.65 0.28 -18.10
C PHE A 204 3.31 1.69 -18.54
N MET A 205 4.31 2.54 -18.74
CA MET A 205 4.13 3.94 -19.10
C MET A 205 5.07 4.29 -20.26
N ASP A 206 4.47 4.80 -21.33
CA ASP A 206 5.10 5.54 -22.43
C ASP A 206 5.07 7.02 -22.06
N VAL A 207 6.21 7.61 -21.75
CA VAL A 207 6.32 8.97 -21.18
C VAL A 207 7.49 9.78 -21.76
N GLU A 208 8.30 9.15 -22.61
CA GLU A 208 9.45 9.70 -23.31
C GLU A 208 9.49 9.18 -24.76
N ASP A 209 10.24 9.85 -25.65
CA ASP A 209 10.42 9.33 -27.01
C ASP A 209 11.29 8.07 -26.98
N GLY A 210 10.81 6.96 -27.54
CA GLY A 210 11.58 5.71 -27.64
C GLY A 210 10.87 4.55 -26.97
N GLY A 211 11.56 3.79 -26.11
CA GLY A 211 10.93 2.70 -25.35
C GLY A 211 11.02 1.31 -26.00
N ARG A 212 10.24 0.36 -25.44
CA ARG A 212 10.21 -1.06 -25.82
C ARG A 212 8.79 -1.56 -26.06
N THR A 213 8.65 -2.51 -26.98
CA THR A 213 7.36 -3.18 -27.27
C THR A 213 7.33 -4.64 -26.82
N ASP A 214 8.47 -5.18 -26.37
CA ASP A 214 8.58 -6.50 -25.77
C ASP A 214 8.44 -6.43 -24.25
N LEU A 215 7.79 -7.44 -23.66
CA LEU A 215 7.63 -7.54 -22.21
C LEU A 215 9.01 -7.54 -21.51
N PRO A 216 9.18 -6.76 -20.42
CA PRO A 216 10.38 -6.83 -19.63
C PRO A 216 10.49 -8.19 -18.94
N LYS A 217 11.73 -8.57 -18.62
CA LYS A 217 12.00 -9.76 -17.80
C LYS A 217 11.27 -9.65 -16.47
N GLY A 218 10.56 -10.71 -16.07
CA GLY A 218 9.77 -10.72 -14.84
C GLY A 218 8.35 -10.18 -15.00
N ALA A 219 7.86 -10.04 -16.24
CA ALA A 219 6.47 -9.74 -16.57
C ALA A 219 5.93 -10.64 -17.71
N GLU A 220 6.72 -11.60 -18.20
CA GLU A 220 6.34 -12.43 -19.36
C GLU A 220 5.11 -13.30 -19.09
N ALA A 221 4.83 -13.63 -17.83
CA ALA A 221 3.62 -14.34 -17.44
C ALA A 221 2.33 -13.60 -17.84
N ALA A 222 2.35 -12.27 -18.02
CA ALA A 222 1.16 -11.53 -18.43
C ALA A 222 0.63 -11.94 -19.81
N GLN A 223 1.52 -12.42 -20.71
CA GLN A 223 1.18 -12.88 -22.06
C GLN A 223 0.46 -11.81 -22.89
N VAL A 224 1.07 -10.63 -22.99
CA VAL A 224 0.59 -9.47 -23.73
C VAL A 224 1.69 -8.87 -24.61
N GLN A 225 1.31 -8.02 -25.55
CA GLN A 225 2.18 -7.18 -26.37
C GLN A 225 1.72 -5.72 -26.26
N PHE A 226 2.63 -4.80 -26.59
CA PHE A 226 2.35 -3.36 -26.56
C PHE A 226 2.18 -2.83 -27.99
N ASP A 227 1.40 -1.75 -28.11
CA ASP A 227 1.25 -1.03 -29.36
C ASP A 227 2.62 -0.49 -29.82
N PRO A 228 3.06 -0.77 -31.07
CA PRO A 228 4.30 -0.22 -31.62
C PRO A 228 4.38 1.31 -31.64
N ASP A 229 3.23 1.99 -31.71
CA ASP A 229 3.16 3.46 -31.68
C ASP A 229 3.19 4.01 -30.24
N HIS A 230 2.95 3.15 -29.24
CA HIS A 230 2.97 3.49 -27.82
C HIS A 230 3.81 2.49 -26.99
N PRO A 231 5.12 2.38 -27.27
CA PRO A 231 6.06 1.53 -26.53
C PRO A 231 6.21 1.98 -25.07
N TRP A 232 6.59 1.09 -24.17
CA TRP A 232 6.79 1.47 -22.77
C TRP A 232 8.23 1.93 -22.48
N ASP A 233 8.36 2.95 -21.64
CA ASP A 233 9.63 3.44 -21.07
C ASP A 233 9.84 3.01 -19.64
N VAL A 234 8.75 2.90 -18.87
CA VAL A 234 8.77 2.58 -17.45
C VAL A 234 7.85 1.43 -17.15
N PHE A 235 8.34 0.44 -16.40
CA PHE A 235 7.56 -0.67 -15.88
C PHE A 235 7.57 -0.64 -14.35
N VAL A 236 6.39 -0.64 -13.73
CA VAL A 236 6.23 -0.72 -12.28
C VAL A 236 5.41 -1.95 -11.91
N ARG A 237 5.98 -2.83 -11.08
CA ARG A 237 5.27 -3.97 -10.48
C ARG A 237 4.86 -3.64 -9.06
N ILE A 238 3.56 -3.64 -8.79
CA ILE A 238 2.98 -3.24 -7.49
C ILE A 238 2.30 -4.46 -6.88
N ALA A 239 2.73 -4.83 -5.67
CA ALA A 239 2.25 -6.02 -4.99
C ALA A 239 2.28 -5.81 -3.47
N GLY A 240 1.54 -6.66 -2.74
CA GLY A 240 1.44 -6.57 -1.28
C GLY A 240 2.76 -6.83 -0.56
N TRP A 241 3.72 -7.49 -1.23
CA TRP A 241 5.02 -7.89 -0.68
C TRP A 241 6.16 -7.11 -1.33
N PRO A 242 7.06 -6.52 -0.53
CA PRO A 242 8.19 -5.73 -1.04
C PRO A 242 9.29 -6.58 -1.71
N ALA A 243 9.29 -7.90 -1.54
CA ALA A 243 10.31 -8.77 -2.14
C ALA A 243 10.20 -8.84 -3.68
N TYR A 244 9.01 -8.59 -4.20
CA TYR A 244 8.75 -8.62 -5.64
C TYR A 244 7.84 -7.49 -6.12
N GLY A 245 7.04 -6.86 -5.26
CA GLY A 245 6.35 -5.61 -5.56
C GLY A 245 7.19 -4.38 -5.24
N ARG A 246 6.68 -3.22 -5.62
CA ARG A 246 7.29 -1.90 -5.43
C ARG A 246 8.55 -1.68 -6.28
N HIS A 247 8.67 -2.42 -7.36
CA HIS A 247 9.83 -2.37 -8.24
C HIS A 247 9.49 -1.57 -9.49
N LEU A 248 10.38 -0.64 -9.83
CA LEU A 248 10.34 0.14 -11.06
C LEU A 248 11.58 -0.18 -11.89
N TRP A 249 11.38 -0.43 -13.17
CA TRP A 249 12.41 -0.57 -14.19
C TRP A 249 12.17 0.40 -15.33
N THR A 250 13.23 0.74 -16.04
CA THR A 250 13.18 1.54 -17.26
C THR A 250 13.55 0.70 -18.48
N ALA A 251 13.11 1.11 -19.66
CA ALA A 251 13.30 0.38 -20.92
C ALA A 251 14.78 0.22 -21.30
N ASP A 252 15.65 1.11 -20.83
CA ASP A 252 17.11 1.01 -20.96
C ASP A 252 17.75 -0.04 -20.04
N GLY A 253 16.94 -0.76 -19.25
CA GLY A 253 17.36 -1.88 -18.41
C GLY A 253 17.80 -1.51 -17.00
N LYS A 254 17.63 -0.25 -16.55
CA LYS A 254 17.90 0.11 -15.14
C LYS A 254 16.80 -0.41 -14.21
N GLY A 255 17.19 -0.65 -12.96
CA GLY A 255 16.30 -1.11 -11.88
C GLY A 255 16.65 -2.51 -11.35
N PRO A 256 15.87 -3.03 -10.39
CA PRO A 256 14.68 -2.40 -9.82
C PRO A 256 15.04 -1.22 -8.90
N THR A 257 14.38 -0.09 -9.09
CA THR A 257 14.34 0.98 -8.09
C THR A 257 13.08 0.80 -7.22
N LEU A 258 13.21 1.04 -5.92
CA LEU A 258 12.09 0.93 -5.00
C LEU A 258 11.21 2.18 -5.04
N VAL A 259 9.92 1.99 -5.28
CA VAL A 259 8.89 3.04 -5.17
C VAL A 259 8.13 2.94 -3.85
N GLY A 260 7.47 4.05 -3.47
CA GLY A 260 6.54 4.05 -2.36
C GLY A 260 5.28 3.30 -2.75
N VAL A 261 4.82 2.38 -1.93
CA VAL A 261 3.50 1.75 -2.06
C VAL A 261 2.87 1.74 -0.68
N ALA A 262 1.60 2.06 -0.62
CA ALA A 262 0.77 1.96 0.57
C ALA A 262 -0.66 1.64 0.15
N SER A 263 -1.52 1.31 1.11
CA SER A 263 -2.94 1.13 0.86
C SER A 263 -3.82 1.79 1.91
N ASP A 264 -5.05 2.08 1.51
CA ASP A 264 -6.19 2.35 2.38
C ASP A 264 -7.25 1.26 2.10
N PRO A 265 -7.14 0.08 2.75
CA PRO A 265 -8.05 -1.04 2.49
C PRO A 265 -9.52 -0.72 2.75
N LYS A 266 -9.81 0.25 3.63
CA LYS A 266 -11.19 0.67 3.90
C LYS A 266 -11.82 1.39 2.72
N LYS A 267 -11.00 2.04 1.89
CA LYS A 267 -11.41 2.69 0.64
C LYS A 267 -11.11 1.85 -0.60
N GLY A 268 -10.59 0.63 -0.45
CA GLY A 268 -10.17 -0.19 -1.58
C GLY A 268 -8.99 0.38 -2.35
N ARG A 269 -8.18 1.26 -1.76
CA ARG A 269 -7.19 2.06 -2.50
C ARG A 269 -5.76 1.56 -2.32
N ILE A 270 -5.00 1.48 -3.40
CA ILE A 270 -3.53 1.40 -3.41
C ILE A 270 -2.97 2.74 -3.87
N ILE A 271 -1.96 3.26 -3.17
CA ILE A 271 -1.27 4.52 -3.50
C ILE A 271 0.19 4.19 -3.81
N VAL A 272 0.63 4.52 -5.02
CA VAL A 272 2.02 4.41 -5.46
C VAL A 272 2.63 5.80 -5.52
N THR A 273 3.82 5.98 -4.94
CA THR A 273 4.56 7.25 -4.95
C THR A 273 5.86 7.09 -5.72
N ILE A 274 5.99 7.82 -6.82
CA ILE A 274 7.14 7.78 -7.72
C ILE A 274 7.85 9.14 -7.69
N PRO A 275 9.12 9.21 -7.28
CA PRO A 275 9.90 10.43 -7.35
C PRO A 275 10.03 10.97 -8.77
N LYS A 276 9.83 12.28 -8.96
CA LYS A 276 10.03 12.95 -10.27
C LYS A 276 11.50 12.92 -10.72
N SER A 277 12.43 12.68 -9.79
CA SER A 277 13.84 12.45 -10.14
C SER A 277 14.09 11.12 -10.85
N ILE A 278 13.15 10.17 -10.78
CA ILE A 278 13.20 8.87 -11.47
C ILE A 278 12.33 8.91 -12.73
N VAL A 279 11.12 9.46 -12.62
CA VAL A 279 10.16 9.60 -13.73
C VAL A 279 9.80 11.09 -13.85
N PRO A 280 10.55 11.88 -14.66
CA PRO A 280 10.37 13.33 -14.74
C PRO A 280 9.01 13.75 -15.27
N ASN A 281 8.45 13.00 -16.23
CA ASN A 281 7.14 13.20 -16.82
C ASN A 281 6.25 11.97 -16.57
N ILE A 282 4.96 12.19 -16.32
CA ILE A 282 3.94 11.15 -16.11
C ILE A 282 2.82 11.19 -17.14
N THR A 283 2.88 12.16 -18.07
CA THR A 283 1.89 12.31 -19.14
C THR A 283 2.35 11.52 -20.36
N GLY A 284 1.42 10.92 -21.09
CA GLY A 284 1.72 9.99 -22.18
C GLY A 284 0.70 8.86 -22.20
N TRP A 285 1.14 7.61 -22.36
CA TRP A 285 0.26 6.46 -22.51
C TRP A 285 0.53 5.39 -21.45
N HIS A 286 -0.51 4.96 -20.76
CA HIS A 286 -0.40 4.01 -19.66
C HIS A 286 -1.12 2.70 -19.98
N TYR A 287 -0.47 1.58 -19.69
CA TYR A 287 -1.08 0.25 -19.66
C TYR A 287 -1.18 -0.19 -18.21
N ILE A 288 -2.39 -0.44 -17.71
CA ILE A 288 -2.63 -0.86 -16.33
C ILE A 288 -3.30 -2.23 -16.34
N LEU A 289 -2.55 -3.26 -15.98
CA LEU A 289 -3.03 -4.63 -15.91
C LEU A 289 -3.11 -5.09 -14.46
N VAL A 290 -4.14 -5.83 -14.11
CA VAL A 290 -4.30 -6.46 -12.79
C VAL A 290 -4.31 -7.98 -12.94
N GLY A 291 -3.32 -8.61 -12.32
CA GLY A 291 -3.25 -10.05 -12.15
C GLY A 291 -3.63 -10.48 -10.73
N SER A 292 -3.78 -11.79 -10.57
CA SER A 292 -3.82 -12.41 -9.24
C SER A 292 -2.41 -12.72 -8.78
N GLN A 293 -2.01 -12.22 -7.63
CA GLN A 293 -0.67 -12.41 -7.11
C GLN A 293 -0.44 -13.86 -6.65
N ASP A 294 0.73 -14.41 -6.97
CA ASP A 294 1.24 -15.67 -6.44
C ASP A 294 2.74 -15.61 -6.19
N GLY A 295 3.18 -15.66 -4.92
CA GLY A 295 4.60 -15.65 -4.58
C GLY A 295 5.42 -16.81 -5.17
N TYR A 296 4.77 -17.87 -5.64
CA TYR A 296 5.40 -19.05 -6.26
C TYR A 296 5.15 -19.15 -7.77
N GLY A 297 4.27 -18.30 -8.32
CA GLY A 297 3.97 -18.28 -9.74
C GLY A 297 5.09 -17.67 -10.56
N LYS A 298 5.14 -17.97 -11.87
CA LYS A 298 6.03 -17.27 -12.78
C LYS A 298 5.72 -15.77 -12.71
N ASP A 299 6.75 -14.96 -12.53
CA ASP A 299 6.67 -13.50 -12.44
C ASP A 299 5.69 -12.98 -11.38
N TYR A 300 5.43 -13.83 -10.39
CA TYR A 300 4.50 -13.60 -9.29
C TYR A 300 3.02 -13.50 -9.69
N ILE A 301 2.66 -14.02 -10.86
CA ILE A 301 1.29 -14.08 -11.35
C ILE A 301 0.76 -15.51 -11.20
N ARG A 302 -0.44 -15.61 -10.64
CA ARG A 302 -1.20 -16.85 -10.50
C ARG A 302 -1.72 -17.29 -11.86
N ALA A 303 -1.42 -18.52 -12.24
CA ALA A 303 -1.87 -19.08 -13.51
C ALA A 303 -3.40 -19.18 -13.62
N LEU A 304 -3.89 -19.01 -14.83
CA LEU A 304 -5.27 -19.16 -15.28
C LEU A 304 -5.35 -20.34 -16.23
N GLY A 305 -6.04 -21.39 -15.80
CA GLY A 305 -6.26 -22.59 -16.61
C GLY A 305 -7.67 -22.63 -17.23
N PRO A 306 -8.00 -23.70 -17.99
CA PRO A 306 -9.35 -23.88 -18.52
C PRO A 306 -10.40 -24.05 -17.41
N LYS A 307 -10.01 -24.60 -16.26
CA LYS A 307 -10.86 -24.78 -15.07
C LYS A 307 -10.17 -24.19 -13.85
N ALA A 308 -10.95 -23.58 -12.96
CA ALA A 308 -10.43 -23.05 -11.71
C ALA A 308 -9.98 -24.21 -10.80
N GLY A 309 -8.82 -24.04 -10.19
CA GLY A 309 -8.31 -24.90 -9.14
C GLY A 309 -8.53 -24.26 -7.77
N GLU A 310 -8.00 -24.87 -6.71
CA GLU A 310 -8.01 -24.25 -5.38
C GLU A 310 -7.22 -22.93 -5.37
N TRP A 311 -6.04 -22.94 -6.00
CA TRP A 311 -5.08 -21.84 -6.02
C TRP A 311 -4.77 -21.35 -7.45
N SER A 312 -5.58 -21.68 -8.44
CA SER A 312 -5.41 -21.22 -9.82
C SER A 312 -6.74 -20.73 -10.37
N GLY A 313 -6.71 -19.69 -11.20
CA GLY A 313 -7.92 -19.24 -11.88
C GLY A 313 -8.36 -20.20 -12.97
N GLY A 314 -9.58 -19.98 -13.46
CA GLY A 314 -10.25 -20.80 -14.46
C GLY A 314 -10.78 -19.99 -15.64
N GLY A 315 -11.39 -20.68 -16.60
CA GLY A 315 -12.08 -20.05 -17.73
C GLY A 315 -11.17 -19.59 -18.85
N CYS A 316 -9.88 -19.94 -18.82
CA CYS A 316 -8.90 -19.64 -19.85
C CYS A 316 -8.75 -20.81 -20.83
N PRO A 317 -9.41 -20.80 -22.01
CA PRO A 317 -9.40 -21.93 -22.94
C PRO A 317 -8.02 -22.18 -23.55
N ASP A 318 -7.22 -21.12 -23.73
CA ASP A 318 -5.90 -21.17 -24.36
C ASP A 318 -4.79 -20.62 -23.44
N PRO A 319 -4.46 -21.27 -22.31
CA PRO A 319 -3.51 -20.73 -21.33
C PRO A 319 -2.13 -20.36 -21.88
N MET A 320 -1.73 -20.95 -23.01
CA MET A 320 -0.46 -20.66 -23.67
C MET A 320 -0.46 -19.32 -24.43
N TRP A 321 -1.64 -18.78 -24.78
CA TRP A 321 -1.77 -17.62 -25.68
C TRP A 321 -2.66 -16.52 -25.11
N ALA A 322 -3.66 -16.87 -24.30
CA ALA A 322 -4.54 -15.90 -23.67
C ALA A 322 -3.81 -15.14 -22.55
N PRO A 323 -4.11 -13.85 -22.34
CA PRO A 323 -3.47 -13.06 -21.31
C PRO A 323 -3.76 -13.62 -19.90
N GLN A 324 -2.76 -13.65 -19.02
CA GLN A 324 -2.91 -14.17 -17.64
C GLN A 324 -3.25 -13.07 -16.64
N ILE A 325 -4.19 -12.19 -17.01
CA ILE A 325 -4.64 -11.05 -16.21
C ILE A 325 -6.16 -11.05 -16.09
N TYR A 326 -6.66 -10.62 -14.95
CA TYR A 326 -8.11 -10.58 -14.67
C TYR A 326 -8.74 -9.29 -15.17
N ASP A 327 -7.98 -8.21 -15.20
CA ASP A 327 -8.51 -6.88 -15.46
C ASP A 327 -7.43 -6.02 -16.15
N TYR A 328 -7.90 -5.11 -17.01
CA TYR A 328 -7.14 -4.14 -17.77
C TYR A 328 -7.97 -2.86 -17.95
N LEU A 329 -7.43 -1.72 -17.49
CA LEU A 329 -8.03 -0.41 -17.73
C LEU A 329 -8.04 -0.11 -19.23
N ALA A 330 -9.17 -0.35 -19.89
CA ALA A 330 -9.35 -0.13 -21.32
C ALA A 330 -9.68 1.34 -21.63
N PRO A 331 -9.23 1.89 -22.78
CA PRO A 331 -9.66 3.21 -23.23
C PRO A 331 -11.18 3.25 -23.46
N SER A 332 -11.80 4.43 -23.31
CA SER A 332 -13.25 4.58 -23.26
C SER A 332 -14.01 4.18 -24.53
N ASP A 333 -13.33 4.05 -25.66
CA ASP A 333 -13.86 3.63 -26.95
C ASP A 333 -13.76 2.11 -27.21
N HIS A 334 -13.15 1.37 -26.29
CA HIS A 334 -13.01 -0.09 -26.34
C HIS A 334 -13.53 -0.74 -25.04
N THR A 335 -13.76 -2.04 -25.10
CA THR A 335 -13.96 -2.84 -23.88
C THR A 335 -12.74 -3.71 -23.62
N GLN A 336 -12.47 -3.98 -22.34
CA GLN A 336 -11.44 -4.94 -21.95
C GLN A 336 -11.59 -6.28 -22.66
N ALA A 337 -12.82 -6.85 -22.69
CA ALA A 337 -13.06 -8.16 -23.28
C ALA A 337 -12.71 -8.20 -24.79
N GLN A 338 -12.96 -7.11 -25.53
CA GLN A 338 -12.57 -7.00 -26.94
C GLN A 338 -11.05 -6.98 -27.11
N ILE A 339 -10.34 -6.19 -26.30
CA ILE A 339 -8.88 -6.10 -26.34
C ILE A 339 -8.29 -7.45 -25.94
N LEU A 340 -8.54 -7.90 -24.71
CA LEU A 340 -7.95 -9.11 -24.16
C LEU A 340 -8.35 -10.39 -24.91
N GLY A 341 -9.50 -10.39 -25.60
CA GLY A 341 -9.94 -11.48 -26.46
C GLY A 341 -9.32 -11.50 -27.86
N SER A 342 -8.50 -10.51 -28.24
CA SER A 342 -7.92 -10.41 -29.58
C SER A 342 -6.66 -11.27 -29.79
N TYR A 343 -6.26 -12.06 -28.79
CA TYR A 343 -5.17 -13.03 -28.95
C TYR A 343 -5.55 -14.14 -29.95
N SER A 344 -4.57 -14.86 -30.49
CA SER A 344 -4.85 -16.01 -31.36
C SER A 344 -3.99 -17.22 -31.00
N ALA A 345 -4.65 -18.29 -30.56
CA ALA A 345 -4.00 -19.57 -30.33
C ALA A 345 -3.55 -20.24 -31.64
N GLN A 346 -4.35 -20.13 -32.70
CA GLN A 346 -4.02 -20.64 -34.03
C GLN A 346 -2.91 -19.81 -34.68
N GLY A 347 -3.01 -18.49 -34.57
CA GLY A 347 -2.04 -17.53 -35.08
C GLY A 347 -0.78 -17.41 -34.22
N ARG A 348 -0.76 -18.04 -33.03
CA ARG A 348 0.38 -18.07 -32.10
C ARG A 348 0.88 -16.67 -31.71
N HIS A 349 -0.06 -15.79 -31.37
CA HIS A 349 0.27 -14.45 -30.89
C HIS A 349 -0.60 -14.06 -29.69
N PHE A 350 0.02 -13.27 -28.82
CA PHE A 350 -0.64 -12.64 -27.67
C PHE A 350 -1.51 -11.46 -28.12
N VAL A 351 -2.36 -10.97 -27.21
CA VAL A 351 -3.07 -9.70 -27.41
C VAL A 351 -2.08 -8.53 -27.52
N THR A 352 -2.30 -7.63 -28.46
CA THR A 352 -1.69 -6.30 -28.47
C THR A 352 -2.62 -5.34 -27.73
N LEU A 353 -2.12 -4.74 -26.64
CA LEU A 353 -2.91 -3.84 -25.81
C LEU A 353 -3.05 -2.45 -26.45
N ILE A 354 -4.11 -1.73 -26.05
CA ILE A 354 -4.35 -0.33 -26.45
C ILE A 354 -4.33 0.52 -25.18
N PRO A 355 -3.33 1.41 -24.99
CA PRO A 355 -3.16 2.13 -23.74
C PRO A 355 -4.19 3.25 -23.53
N VAL A 356 -4.28 3.73 -22.30
CA VAL A 356 -5.02 4.95 -21.98
C VAL A 356 -4.11 6.17 -22.06
N GLN A 357 -4.61 7.25 -22.64
CA GLN A 357 -3.88 8.52 -22.70
C GLN A 357 -4.01 9.26 -21.37
N VAL A 358 -2.89 9.56 -20.73
CA VAL A 358 -2.80 10.32 -19.49
C VAL A 358 -2.34 11.73 -19.78
N GLU A 359 -3.28 12.67 -19.70
CA GLU A 359 -3.05 14.09 -19.87
C GLU A 359 -3.69 14.90 -18.74
N PRO A 360 -3.15 16.08 -18.39
CA PRO A 360 -3.79 16.98 -17.45
C PRO A 360 -5.21 17.35 -17.93
N ALA A 361 -6.20 17.26 -17.05
CA ALA A 361 -7.54 17.76 -17.31
C ALA A 361 -7.47 19.22 -17.77
N ARG A 362 -8.12 19.51 -18.91
CA ARG A 362 -8.15 20.85 -19.54
C ARG A 362 -8.86 21.89 -18.67
#